data_AF-A0A2M7JYB8-F1
#
_entry.id   AF-A0A2M7JYB8-F1
#
_cell.length_a   1.000
_cell.length_b   1.000
_cell.length_c   1.000
_cell.angle_alpha   90.00
_cell.angle_beta   90.00
_cell.angle_gamma   90.00
#
_symmetry.space_group_name_H-M   'P 1'
#
loop_
_entity.id
_entity.type
_entity.pdbx_description
1 polymer ?
#
loop_
_entity_poly.entity_id
_entity_poly.type
_entity_poly.pdbx_seq_one_letter_code
_entity_poly.pdbx_strand_id
1 'polypeptide(L)'
;MKKDNQDTFARAYAMLQSLRQNVDKLTSVEEIYVNEYHAALDILENTGIDVTQFRIPPSEVQPRLTSWYYDGSETPGAYSKEKYVPKELLLTKLDAVLLYFDITHSEEPRKIGFST
;
A
#
# COMPACT_ATOMS: atom_id res chain seq x y z
N MET A 1 -11.14 -5.29 -26.99
CA MET A 1 -10.73 -5.50 -25.58
C MET A 1 -9.23 -5.23 -25.39
N LYS A 2 -8.70 -4.04 -25.73
CA LYS A 2 -7.28 -3.71 -25.48
C LYS A 2 -7.09 -2.30 -24.90
N LYS A 3 -7.88 -1.33 -25.36
CA LYS A 3 -7.79 0.07 -24.92
C LYS A 3 -8.32 0.28 -23.49
N ASP A 4 -9.44 -0.35 -23.14
CA ASP A 4 -10.09 -0.13 -21.84
C ASP A 4 -9.27 -0.72 -20.68
N ASN A 5 -8.65 -1.89 -20.87
CA ASN A 5 -7.77 -2.49 -19.86
C ASN A 5 -6.47 -1.67 -19.68
N GLN A 6 -5.93 -1.11 -20.76
CA GLN A 6 -4.75 -0.26 -20.69
C GLN A 6 -5.04 1.08 -19.99
N ASP A 7 -6.20 1.69 -20.24
CA ASP A 7 -6.64 2.89 -19.52
C ASP A 7 -6.87 2.59 -18.03
N THR A 8 -7.53 1.47 -17.72
CA THR A 8 -7.79 1.01 -16.34
C THR A 8 -6.48 0.78 -15.58
N PHE A 9 -5.53 0.09 -16.21
CA PHE A 9 -4.18 -0.11 -15.66
C PHE A 9 -3.46 1.22 -15.42
N ALA A 10 -3.46 2.11 -16.41
CA ALA A 10 -2.78 3.41 -16.31
C ALA A 10 -3.35 4.26 -15.17
N ARG A 11 -4.68 4.27 -14.97
CA ARG A 11 -5.31 4.97 -13.86
C ARG A 11 -4.90 4.40 -12.51
N ALA A 12 -4.94 3.08 -12.35
CA ALA A 12 -4.55 2.45 -11.09
C ALA A 12 -3.07 2.69 -10.77
N TYR A 13 -2.19 2.55 -11.76
CA TYR A 13 -0.76 2.81 -11.61
C TYR A 13 -0.49 4.28 -11.27
N ALA A 14 -1.20 5.23 -11.90
CA ALA A 14 -1.10 6.65 -11.57
C ALA A 14 -1.55 6.96 -10.12
N MET A 15 -2.60 6.30 -9.63
CA MET A 15 -3.02 6.43 -8.22
C MET A 15 -1.95 5.90 -7.26
N LEU A 16 -1.35 4.74 -7.54
CA LEU A 16 -0.26 4.18 -6.73
C LEU A 16 0.96 5.12 -6.69
N GLN A 17 1.37 5.67 -7.83
CA GLN A 17 2.43 6.68 -7.93
C GLN A 17 2.10 7.92 -7.09
N SER A 18 0.89 8.45 -7.22
CA SER A 18 0.43 9.60 -6.45
C SER A 18 0.45 9.31 -4.94
N LEU A 19 -0.05 8.15 -4.52
CA LEU A 19 -0.03 7.73 -3.12
C LEU A 19 1.40 7.68 -2.58
N ARG A 20 2.33 7.04 -3.31
CA ARG A 20 3.75 7.00 -2.95
C ARG A 20 4.28 8.41 -2.70
N GLN A 21 4.11 9.32 -3.65
CA GLN A 21 4.66 10.68 -3.55
C GLN A 21 4.08 11.50 -2.39
N ASN A 22 2.86 11.19 -1.95
CA ASN A 22 2.18 11.92 -0.87
C ASN A 22 2.43 11.30 0.51
N VAL A 23 2.44 9.97 0.62
CA VAL A 23 2.71 9.26 1.88
C VAL A 23 4.07 9.63 2.46
N ASP A 24 5.06 9.87 1.61
CA ASP A 24 6.40 10.28 2.05
C ASP A 24 6.41 11.62 2.82
N LYS A 25 5.41 12.49 2.58
CA LYS A 25 5.29 13.79 3.24
C LYS A 25 4.51 13.72 4.56
N LEU A 26 3.88 12.59 4.85
CA LEU A 26 3.06 12.42 6.05
C LEU A 26 3.94 12.05 7.26
N THR A 27 3.57 12.58 8.42
CA THR A 27 4.14 12.19 9.72
C THR A 27 3.52 10.88 10.23
N SER A 28 2.27 10.63 9.90
CA SER A 28 1.50 9.44 10.27
C SER A 28 0.59 9.04 9.14
N VAL A 29 0.40 7.74 8.97
CA VAL A 29 -0.43 7.19 7.90
C VAL A 29 -1.67 6.56 8.51
N GLU A 30 -2.81 7.20 8.27
CA GLU A 30 -4.13 6.70 8.66
C GLU A 30 -4.61 5.59 7.71
N GLU A 31 -5.54 4.76 8.21
CA GLU A 31 -6.18 3.66 7.48
C GLU A 31 -6.76 4.09 6.12
N ILE A 32 -7.18 5.36 5.97
CA ILE A 32 -7.68 5.88 4.69
C ILE A 32 -6.67 5.69 3.56
N TYR A 33 -5.37 5.88 3.80
CA TYR A 33 -4.35 5.68 2.77
C TYR A 33 -4.14 4.20 2.41
N VAL A 34 -4.37 3.29 3.37
CA VAL A 34 -4.36 1.85 3.12
C VAL A 34 -5.57 1.46 2.27
N ASN A 35 -6.74 2.05 2.53
CA ASN A 35 -7.95 1.82 1.74
C ASN A 35 -7.78 2.30 0.30
N GLU A 36 -7.24 3.51 0.08
CA GLU A 36 -6.93 4.02 -1.26
C GLU A 36 -5.91 3.13 -1.98
N TYR A 37 -4.91 2.63 -1.26
CA TYR A 37 -3.93 1.68 -1.79
C TYR A 37 -4.59 0.36 -2.21
N HIS A 38 -5.43 -0.25 -1.38
CA HIS A 38 -6.13 -1.49 -1.72
C HIS A 38 -7.14 -1.29 -2.84
N ALA A 39 -7.83 -0.15 -2.90
CA ALA A 39 -8.73 0.15 -4.01
C ALA A 39 -7.98 0.20 -5.36
N ALA A 40 -6.76 0.75 -5.38
CA ALA A 40 -5.92 0.72 -6.57
C ALA A 40 -5.49 -0.71 -6.94
N LEU A 41 -5.17 -1.55 -5.94
CA LEU A 41 -4.87 -2.97 -6.16
C LEU A 41 -6.08 -3.74 -6.70
N ASP A 42 -7.29 -3.49 -6.19
CA ASP A 42 -8.52 -4.14 -6.66
C ASP A 42 -8.76 -3.83 -8.15
N ILE A 43 -8.49 -2.59 -8.58
CA ILE A 43 -8.58 -2.21 -10.00
C ILE A 43 -7.57 -3.00 -10.85
N LEU A 44 -6.34 -3.19 -10.35
CA LEU A 44 -5.33 -4.01 -11.04
C LEU A 44 -5.70 -5.49 -11.06
N GLU A 45 -6.25 -6.02 -9.97
CA GLU A 45 -6.72 -7.40 -9.87
C GLU A 45 -7.82 -7.70 -10.91
N ASN A 46 -8.73 -6.75 -11.12
CA ASN A 46 -9.76 -6.83 -12.15
C ASN A 46 -9.21 -6.88 -13.59
N THR A 47 -7.93 -6.54 -13.80
CA THR A 47 -7.26 -6.71 -15.10
C THR A 47 -6.67 -8.11 -15.30
N GLY A 48 -6.79 -9.00 -14.29
CA GLY A 48 -6.30 -10.37 -14.31
C GLY A 48 -4.93 -10.58 -13.67
N ILE A 49 -4.45 -9.60 -12.90
CA ILE A 49 -3.11 -9.62 -12.28
C ILE A 49 -3.26 -10.01 -10.80
N ASP A 50 -2.56 -11.06 -10.36
CA ASP A 50 -2.54 -11.39 -8.93
C ASP A 50 -1.70 -10.36 -8.15
N VAL A 51 -2.35 -9.66 -7.23
CA VAL A 51 -1.75 -8.62 -6.38
C VAL A 51 -1.76 -8.99 -4.90
N THR A 52 -2.13 -10.22 -4.56
CA THR A 52 -2.35 -10.67 -3.17
C THR A 52 -1.14 -10.41 -2.28
N GLN A 53 0.07 -10.61 -2.80
CA GLN A 53 1.32 -10.42 -2.05
C GLN A 53 1.63 -8.96 -1.69
N PHE A 54 1.02 -8.00 -2.40
CA PHE A 54 1.21 -6.58 -2.16
C PHE A 54 0.25 -6.03 -1.09
N ARG A 55 -0.83 -6.76 -0.75
CA ARG A 55 -1.78 -6.31 0.27
C ARG A 55 -1.12 -6.15 1.65
N ILE A 56 -1.67 -5.21 2.41
CA ILE A 56 -1.32 -4.97 3.82
C ILE A 56 -2.35 -5.72 4.66
N PRO A 57 -1.94 -6.62 5.56
CA PRO A 57 -2.90 -7.36 6.36
C PRO A 57 -3.61 -6.43 7.37
N PRO A 58 -4.90 -6.66 7.67
CA PRO A 58 -5.64 -5.83 8.63
C PRO A 58 -5.02 -5.76 10.02
N SER A 59 -4.23 -6.77 10.40
CA SER A 59 -3.49 -6.80 11.67
C SER A 59 -2.43 -5.69 11.80
N GLU A 60 -1.98 -5.11 10.69
CA GLU A 60 -0.99 -4.02 10.67
C GLU A 60 -1.64 -2.63 10.77
N VAL A 61 -2.98 -2.58 10.74
CA VAL A 61 -3.77 -1.36 10.80
C VAL A 61 -4.39 -1.25 12.20
N GLN A 62 -3.72 -0.53 13.09
CA GLN A 62 -4.01 -0.55 14.52
C GLN A 62 -4.21 0.87 15.08
N PRO A 63 -5.04 1.04 16.11
CA PRO A 63 -5.07 2.27 16.91
C PRO A 63 -3.70 2.55 17.53
N ARG A 64 -3.38 3.84 17.73
CA ARG A 64 -2.17 4.25 18.45
C ARG A 64 -2.52 4.57 19.90
N LEU A 65 -1.60 4.25 20.81
CA LEU A 65 -1.70 4.69 22.20
C LEU A 65 -1.53 6.22 22.24
N THR A 66 -2.53 6.91 22.79
CA THR A 66 -2.58 8.38 22.88
C THR A 66 -2.24 8.90 24.28
N SER A 67 -2.55 8.11 25.31
CA SER A 67 -2.14 8.39 26.68
C SER A 67 -1.90 7.09 27.43
N TRP A 68 -0.89 7.08 28.30
CA TRP A 68 -0.62 5.97 29.20
C TRP A 68 -1.07 6.34 30.61
N TYR A 69 -1.86 5.47 31.23
CA TYR A 69 -2.24 5.57 32.64
C TYR A 69 -2.53 4.16 33.16
N TYR A 70 -2.29 3.96 34.46
CA TYR A 70 -2.59 2.69 35.12
C TYR A 70 -3.99 2.76 35.74
N ASP A 71 -4.90 1.89 35.29
CA ASP A 71 -6.28 1.77 35.78
C ASP A 71 -6.62 0.35 36.29
N GLY A 72 -5.62 -0.54 36.36
CA GLY A 72 -5.81 -1.94 36.75
C GLY A 72 -6.33 -2.85 35.64
N SER A 73 -6.47 -2.36 34.39
CA SER A 73 -6.79 -3.19 33.22
C SER A 73 -5.55 -3.85 32.60
N GLU A 74 -5.77 -4.88 31.79
CA GLU A 74 -4.70 -5.58 31.04
C GLU A 74 -4.08 -4.71 29.93
N THR A 75 -4.79 -3.69 29.47
CA THR A 75 -4.34 -2.73 28.45
C THR A 75 -4.46 -1.31 28.99
N PRO A 76 -3.50 -0.85 29.80
CA PRO A 76 -3.55 0.47 30.41
C PRO A 76 -3.40 1.55 29.34
N GLY A 77 -4.25 2.58 29.40
CA GLY A 77 -4.16 3.76 28.53
C GLY A 77 -5.34 3.99 27.59
N ALA A 78 -5.33 5.12 26.89
CA ALA A 78 -6.31 5.46 25.87
C ALA A 78 -5.73 5.28 24.47
N TYR A 79 -6.51 4.68 23.58
CA TYR A 79 -6.16 4.51 22.17
C TYR A 79 -6.92 5.49 21.29
N SER A 80 -6.35 5.83 20.13
CA SER A 80 -7.01 6.64 19.11
C SER A 80 -8.26 5.93 18.56
N LYS A 81 -9.22 6.69 18.03
CA LYS A 81 -10.36 6.13 17.29
C LYS A 81 -9.92 5.71 15.89
N GLU A 82 -9.09 6.55 15.29
CA GLU A 82 -8.47 6.34 14.00
C GLU A 82 -7.44 5.22 14.10
N LYS A 83 -7.35 4.42 13.04
CA LYS A 83 -6.31 3.41 12.91
C LYS A 83 -5.21 3.90 12.00
N TYR A 84 -4.02 3.40 12.26
CA TYR A 84 -2.81 3.79 11.57
C TYR A 84 -2.02 2.57 11.16
N VAL A 85 -1.19 2.77 10.13
CA VAL A 85 -0.19 1.80 9.69
C VAL A 85 1.20 2.43 9.87
N PRO A 86 2.25 1.62 10.11
CA PRO A 86 3.63 2.09 9.96
C PRO A 86 3.84 2.67 8.56
N LYS A 87 4.39 3.88 8.48
CA LYS A 87 4.61 4.58 7.20
C LYS A 87 5.51 3.76 6.28
N GLU A 88 6.56 3.19 6.88
CA GLU A 88 7.58 2.37 6.24
C GLU A 88 6.96 1.12 5.59
N LEU A 89 5.95 0.53 6.23
CA LEU A 89 5.25 -0.62 5.69
C LEU A 89 4.48 -0.25 4.41
N LEU A 90 3.70 0.84 4.46
CA LEU A 90 2.95 1.29 3.28
C LEU A 90 3.90 1.69 2.13
N LEU A 91 4.98 2.42 2.43
CA LEU A 91 5.99 2.76 1.42
C LEU A 91 6.66 1.52 0.82
N THR A 92 7.02 0.54 1.64
CA THR A 92 7.60 -0.73 1.17
C THR A 92 6.65 -1.45 0.20
N LYS A 93 5.36 -1.50 0.52
CA LYS A 93 4.34 -2.13 -0.34
C LYS A 93 4.10 -1.35 -1.63
N LEU A 94 4.11 -0.01 -1.57
CA LEU A 94 4.01 0.86 -2.74
C LEU A 94 5.21 0.70 -3.67
N ASP A 95 6.43 0.75 -3.14
CA ASP A 95 7.65 0.59 -3.93
C ASP A 95 7.73 -0.81 -4.54
N ALA A 96 7.35 -1.86 -3.81
CA ALA A 96 7.33 -3.22 -4.32
C ALA A 96 6.35 -3.42 -5.48
N VAL A 97 5.13 -2.89 -5.38
CA VAL A 97 4.14 -3.03 -6.46
C VAL A 97 4.52 -2.20 -7.69
N LEU A 98 5.00 -0.97 -7.50
CA LEU A 98 5.45 -0.12 -8.59
C LEU A 98 6.65 -0.74 -9.32
N LEU A 99 7.63 -1.26 -8.57
CA LEU A 99 8.78 -1.96 -9.13
C LEU A 99 8.39 -3.23 -9.89
N TYR A 100 7.46 -4.01 -9.35
CA TYR A 100 6.95 -5.22 -10.04
C TYR A 100 6.39 -4.88 -11.42
N PHE A 101 5.56 -3.83 -11.50
CA PHE A 101 4.98 -3.38 -12.76
C PHE A 101 6.03 -2.78 -13.71
N ASP A 102 7.00 -2.04 -13.19
CA ASP A 102 8.13 -1.55 -13.98
C ASP A 102 8.93 -2.70 -14.62
N ILE A 103 9.12 -3.81 -13.90
CA ILE A 103 9.86 -4.97 -14.42
C ILE A 103 9.04 -5.75 -15.46
N THR A 104 7.74 -5.93 -15.20
CA THR A 104 6.89 -6.84 -15.98
C THR A 104 6.21 -6.18 -17.18
N HIS A 105 6.05 -4.85 -17.17
CA HIS A 105 5.30 -4.10 -18.18
C HIS A 105 6.13 -3.02 -18.90
N SER A 106 7.44 -2.95 -18.66
CA SER A 106 8.33 -2.10 -19.47
C SER A 106 8.57 -2.69 -20.86
N GLU A 107 8.70 -1.83 -21.87
CA GLU A 107 8.98 -2.22 -23.27
C GLU A 107 10.30 -3.01 -23.41
N GLU A 108 11.23 -2.83 -22.48
CA GLU A 108 12.40 -3.68 -22.30
C GLU A 108 12.36 -4.31 -20.91
N PRO A 109 12.02 -5.61 -20.77
CA PRO A 109 12.05 -6.30 -19.49
C PRO A 109 13.44 -6.18 -18.88
N ARG A 110 13.58 -5.46 -17.76
CA ARG A 110 14.86 -5.35 -17.07
C ARG A 110 15.28 -6.75 -16.63
N LYS A 111 16.37 -7.27 -17.21
CA LYS A 111 16.92 -8.56 -16.80
C LYS A 111 17.35 -8.47 -15.34
N ILE A 112 16.74 -9.28 -14.49
CA ILE A 112 17.20 -9.46 -13.11
C ILE A 112 18.56 -10.18 -13.19
N GLY A 113 19.64 -9.44 -12.95
CA GLY A 113 21.00 -9.95 -13.04
C GLY A 113 21.34 -10.87 -11.87
N PHE A 114 21.00 -12.15 -11.97
CA PHE A 114 21.75 -13.20 -11.28
C PHE A 114 22.69 -13.84 -12.31
N SER A 115 23.81 -13.16 -12.57
CA SER A 115 24.92 -13.76 -13.30
C SER A 115 25.44 -14.92 -12.46
N THR A 116 25.27 -16.15 -12.95
CA THR A 116 25.95 -17.34 -12.39
C THR A 116 27.33 -17.45 -12.99
#